data_AF-A0AAW2LWG3-F1
#
_entry.id   AF-A0AAW2LWG3-F1
#
_cell.length_a   1.000
_cell.length_b   1.000
_cell.length_c   1.000
_cell.angle_alpha   90.00
_cell.angle_beta   90.00
_cell.angle_gamma   90.00
#
_symmetry.space_group_name_H-M   'P 1'
#
loop_
_entity.id
_entity.type
_entity.pdbx_description
1 polymer ?
#
loop_
_entity_poly.entity_id
_entity_poly.type
_entity_poly.pdbx_seq_one_letter_code
_entity_poly.pdbx_strand_id
1 'polypeptide(L)'
;MEMAEDLLQLYIGTKLTKALFSMPSLKSPGPDDMPPLFYQKFWHVVKSDVISCVLNFLNIHIFPAGFNDTIIVLIPKCKLLQSLTHYRPISLCNVMYIIASKSSR
;
A
#
# COMPACT_ATOMS: atom_id res chain seq x y z
N MET A 1 19.08 23.71 -2.56
CA MET A 1 17.67 23.29 -2.53
C MET A 1 17.53 21.95 -3.26
N GLU A 2 18.01 21.87 -4.51
CA GLU A 2 18.00 20.66 -5.36
C GLU A 2 18.59 19.38 -4.68
N MET A 3 19.79 19.47 -4.10
CA MET A 3 20.42 18.33 -3.41
C MET A 3 19.62 17.77 -2.22
N ALA A 4 18.80 18.58 -1.55
CA ALA A 4 17.99 18.12 -0.41
C ALA A 4 16.76 17.32 -0.88
N GLU A 5 16.16 17.71 -2.01
CA GLU A 5 15.03 17.00 -2.61
C GLU A 5 15.46 15.65 -3.19
N ASP A 6 16.63 15.60 -3.83
CA ASP A 6 17.21 14.36 -4.36
C ASP A 6 17.45 13.32 -3.25
N LEU A 7 17.98 13.77 -2.11
CA LEU A 7 18.21 12.90 -0.95
C LEU A 7 16.89 12.38 -0.36
N LEU A 8 15.85 13.22 -0.32
CA LEU A 8 14.52 12.83 0.15
C LEU A 8 13.88 11.79 -0.78
N GLN A 9 13.97 12.00 -2.09
CA GLN A 9 13.45 11.08 -3.10
C GLN A 9 14.18 9.73 -3.06
N LEU A 10 15.50 9.74 -2.92
CA LEU A 10 16.31 8.53 -2.76
C LEU A 10 15.96 7.77 -1.47
N TYR A 11 15.79 8.49 -0.36
CA TYR A 11 15.42 7.91 0.93
C TYR A 11 14.04 7.24 0.87
N ILE A 12 13.03 7.95 0.35
CA ILE A 12 11.66 7.43 0.22
C ILE A 12 11.61 6.28 -0.78
N GLY A 13 12.28 6.40 -1.93
CA GLY A 13 12.36 5.32 -2.91
C GLY A 13 12.97 4.04 -2.33
N THR A 14 13.97 4.17 -1.46
CA THR A 14 14.57 3.04 -0.75
C THR A 14 13.60 2.41 0.26
N LYS A 15 12.88 3.23 1.04
CA LYS A 15 11.86 2.74 1.98
C LYS A 15 10.72 2.01 1.27
N LEU A 16 10.19 2.60 0.19
CA LEU A 16 9.11 2.01 -0.60
C LEU A 16 9.52 0.68 -1.24
N THR A 17 10.72 0.63 -1.82
CA THR A 17 11.27 -0.62 -2.38
C THR A 17 11.36 -1.69 -1.30
N LYS A 18 11.95 -1.39 -0.14
CA LYS A 18 12.03 -2.35 0.98
C LYS A 18 10.64 -2.80 1.45
N ALA A 19 9.70 -1.87 1.58
CA ALA A 19 8.34 -2.17 2.01
C ALA A 19 7.64 -3.11 1.01
N LEU A 20 7.73 -2.84 -0.28
CA LEU A 20 7.12 -3.65 -1.35
C LEU A 20 7.70 -5.07 -1.40
N PHE A 21 9.03 -5.20 -1.37
CA PHE A 21 9.70 -6.50 -1.46
C PHE A 21 9.63 -7.32 -0.16
N SER A 22 9.25 -6.71 0.97
CA SER A 22 8.90 -7.44 2.20
C SER A 22 7.50 -8.08 2.17
N MET A 23 6.66 -7.72 1.19
CA MET A 23 5.29 -8.26 1.11
C MET A 23 5.26 -9.62 0.41
N PRO A 24 4.44 -10.58 0.90
CA PRO A 24 4.15 -11.80 0.15
C PRO A 24 3.53 -11.48 -1.20
N SER A 25 4.09 -12.03 -2.29
CA SER A 25 3.70 -11.68 -3.66
C SER A 25 2.23 -12.00 -3.98
N LEU A 26 1.71 -13.11 -3.44
CA LEU A 26 0.36 -13.62 -3.71
C LEU A 26 -0.67 -13.20 -2.64
N LYS A 27 -0.44 -12.06 -1.98
CA LYS A 27 -1.45 -11.50 -1.07
C LYS A 27 -2.67 -11.02 -1.87
N SER A 28 -3.86 -11.17 -1.29
CA SER A 28 -5.11 -10.64 -1.84
C SER A 28 -4.98 -9.15 -2.19
N PRO A 29 -5.46 -8.72 -3.38
CA PRO A 29 -5.43 -7.33 -3.77
C PRO A 29 -6.44 -6.49 -2.99
N GLY A 30 -6.30 -5.17 -3.10
CA GLY A 30 -7.31 -4.22 -2.66
C GLY A 30 -8.41 -4.04 -3.72
N PRO A 31 -9.26 -3.02 -3.58
CA PRO A 31 -10.26 -2.66 -4.58
C PRO A 31 -9.70 -2.39 -6.00
N ASP A 32 -8.41 -2.07 -6.13
CA ASP A 32 -7.75 -1.85 -7.43
C ASP A 32 -7.36 -3.13 -8.19
N ASP A 33 -7.61 -4.30 -7.60
CA ASP A 33 -7.24 -5.62 -8.13
C ASP A 33 -5.74 -5.80 -8.44
N MET A 34 -4.86 -4.93 -7.90
CA MET A 34 -3.41 -4.99 -8.14
C MET A 34 -2.66 -5.64 -6.96
N PRO A 35 -2.22 -6.90 -7.08
CA PRO A 35 -1.50 -7.59 -6.01
C PRO A 35 -0.04 -7.12 -5.90
N PRO A 36 0.66 -7.40 -4.78
CA PRO A 36 2.08 -7.05 -4.63
C PRO A 36 2.97 -7.61 -5.75
N LEU A 37 2.64 -8.79 -6.29
CA LEU A 37 3.34 -9.40 -7.42
C LEU A 37 3.42 -8.48 -8.64
N PHE A 38 2.35 -7.73 -8.96
CA PHE A 38 2.36 -6.80 -10.08
C PHE A 38 3.46 -5.75 -9.89
N TYR A 39 3.44 -5.07 -8.76
CA TYR A 39 4.41 -4.03 -8.43
C TYR A 39 5.84 -4.58 -8.32
N GLN A 40 6.02 -5.76 -7.75
CA GLN A 40 7.34 -6.41 -7.65
C GLN A 40 7.90 -6.74 -9.04
N LYS A 41 7.08 -7.30 -9.94
CA LYS A 41 7.48 -7.69 -11.29
C LYS A 41 7.78 -6.47 -12.18
N PHE A 42 6.95 -5.45 -12.09
CA PHE A 42 7.04 -4.26 -12.93
C PHE A 42 7.67 -3.06 -12.21
N TRP A 43 8.38 -3.29 -11.09
CA TRP A 43 8.95 -2.21 -10.27
C TRP A 43 9.85 -1.28 -11.09
N HIS A 44 10.65 -1.84 -11.99
CA HIS A 44 11.52 -1.07 -12.88
C HIS A 44 10.77 -0.09 -13.80
N VAL A 45 9.47 -0.35 -14.07
CA VAL A 45 8.60 0.54 -14.85
C VAL A 45 7.91 1.55 -13.93
N VAL A 46 7.22 1.06 -12.89
CA VAL A 46 6.30 1.89 -12.09
C VAL A 46 6.98 2.66 -10.95
N LYS A 47 8.24 2.34 -10.60
CA LYS A 47 8.93 2.90 -9.43
C LYS A 47 8.92 4.42 -9.41
N SER A 48 9.19 5.07 -10.53
CA SER A 48 9.23 6.53 -10.61
C SER A 48 7.88 7.14 -10.27
N ASP A 49 6.82 6.65 -10.90
CA ASP A 49 5.45 7.15 -10.70
C ASP A 49 4.97 6.91 -9.27
N VAL A 50 5.31 5.75 -8.71
CA VAL A 50 4.98 5.40 -7.32
C VAL A 50 5.67 6.33 -6.33
N ILE A 51 6.96 6.61 -6.52
CA ILE A 51 7.70 7.54 -5.66
C ILE A 51 7.12 8.95 -5.76
N SER A 52 6.88 9.44 -6.97
CA SER A 52 6.28 10.76 -7.20
C SER A 52 4.89 10.87 -6.57
N CYS A 53 4.05 9.83 -6.69
CA CYS A 53 2.73 9.80 -6.07
C CYS A 53 2.80 9.87 -4.54
N VAL A 54 3.71 9.11 -3.91
CA VAL A 54 3.89 9.11 -2.46
C VAL A 54 4.48 10.43 -1.95
N LEU A 55 5.45 11.00 -2.67
CA LEU A 55 6.01 12.32 -2.35
C LEU A 55 4.94 13.41 -2.42
N ASN A 56 4.13 13.41 -3.48
CA ASN A 56 3.02 14.34 -3.61
C ASN A 56 2.07 14.19 -2.40
N PHE A 57 1.67 12.97 -2.05
CA PHE A 57 0.85 12.75 -0.86
C PHE A 57 1.49 13.33 0.42
N LEU A 58 2.80 13.12 0.64
CA LEU A 58 3.48 13.62 1.83
C LEU A 58 3.57 15.15 1.87
N ASN A 59 3.64 15.80 0.70
CA ASN A 59 3.79 17.26 0.58
C ASN A 59 2.44 18.00 0.57
N ILE A 60 1.43 17.47 -0.14
CA ILE A 60 0.15 18.17 -0.37
C ILE A 60 -1.05 17.50 0.31
N HIS A 61 -0.86 16.33 0.96
CA HIS A 61 -1.89 15.59 1.69
C HIS A 61 -3.12 15.18 0.88
N ILE A 62 -2.98 15.08 -0.44
CA ILE A 62 -4.06 14.69 -1.36
C ILE A 62 -3.77 13.30 -1.91
N PHE A 63 -4.78 12.42 -1.82
CA PHE A 63 -4.78 11.12 -2.48
C PHE A 63 -5.57 11.17 -3.78
N PRO A 64 -5.16 10.41 -4.81
CA PRO A 64 -6.05 10.09 -5.93
C PRO A 64 -7.34 9.45 -5.42
N ALA A 65 -8.44 9.67 -6.14
CA ALA A 65 -9.71 9.02 -5.83
C ALA A 65 -9.54 7.50 -5.80
N GLY A 66 -10.09 6.86 -4.76
CA GLY A 66 -10.02 5.42 -4.57
C GLY A 66 -8.69 4.87 -4.04
N PHE A 67 -7.67 5.71 -3.81
CA PHE A 67 -6.36 5.25 -3.36
C PHE A 67 -6.40 4.57 -1.99
N ASN A 68 -7.20 5.10 -1.05
CA ASN A 68 -7.39 4.57 0.30
C ASN A 68 -8.65 3.71 0.44
N ASP A 69 -9.32 3.38 -0.66
CA ASP A 69 -10.47 2.47 -0.63
C ASP A 69 -10.04 1.12 -0.05
N THR A 70 -10.91 0.56 0.78
CA THR A 70 -10.61 -0.63 1.56
C THR A 70 -11.83 -1.54 1.55
N ILE A 71 -11.62 -2.79 1.14
CA ILE A 71 -12.63 -3.83 1.28
C ILE A 71 -12.48 -4.44 2.68
N ILE A 72 -13.57 -4.44 3.46
CA ILE A 72 -13.61 -5.09 4.76
C ILE A 72 -14.24 -6.47 4.58
N VAL A 73 -13.45 -7.52 4.79
CA VAL A 73 -13.90 -8.91 4.76
C VAL A 73 -14.06 -9.43 6.18
N LEU A 74 -15.20 -10.02 6.49
CA LEU A 74 -15.48 -10.63 7.79
C LEU A 74 -15.18 -12.13 7.74
N ILE A 75 -14.10 -12.57 8.41
CA ILE A 75 -13.76 -13.99 8.50
C ILE A 75 -14.37 -14.61 9.77
N PRO A 76 -15.17 -15.69 9.65
CA PRO A 76 -15.67 -16.44 10.80
C PRO A 76 -14.55 -16.94 11.74
N LYS A 77 -14.69 -16.74 13.05
CA LYS A 77 -13.78 -17.34 14.06
C LYS A 77 -14.22 -18.73 14.52
N CYS A 78 -15.51 -19.03 14.43
CA CYS A 78 -16.11 -20.29 14.89
C CYS A 78 -17.28 -20.69 13.99
N LYS A 79 -17.75 -21.95 14.13
CA LYS A 79 -18.83 -22.51 13.30
C LYS A 79 -20.21 -21.90 13.58
N LEU A 80 -20.45 -21.46 14.82
CA LEU A 80 -21.74 -20.91 15.25
C LEU A 80 -21.67 -19.39 15.33
N LEU A 81 -22.21 -18.73 14.32
CA LEU A 81 -22.14 -17.28 14.14
C LEU A 81 -23.46 -16.64 14.61
N GLN A 82 -23.51 -16.24 15.88
CA GLN A 82 -24.68 -15.60 16.49
C GLN A 82 -24.49 -14.11 16.77
N SER A 83 -23.25 -13.61 16.70
CA SER A 83 -22.89 -12.22 16.97
C SER A 83 -21.77 -11.73 16.07
N LEU A 84 -21.73 -10.42 15.79
CA LEU A 84 -20.65 -9.76 15.05
C LEU A 84 -19.27 -9.96 15.69
N THR A 85 -19.22 -10.16 17.01
CA THR A 85 -17.96 -10.43 17.74
C THR A 85 -17.30 -11.76 17.32
N HIS A 86 -18.08 -12.69 16.73
CA HIS A 86 -17.60 -13.97 16.22
C HIS A 86 -16.87 -13.85 14.87
N TYR A 87 -16.79 -12.66 14.29
CA TYR A 87 -16.02 -12.39 13.09
C TYR A 87 -14.71 -11.67 13.40
N ARG A 88 -13.70 -11.92 12.56
CA ARG A 88 -12.46 -11.14 12.51
C ARG A 88 -12.52 -10.27 11.25
N PRO A 89 -12.59 -8.94 11.37
CA PRO A 89 -12.49 -8.07 10.21
C PRO A 89 -11.05 -8.12 9.67
N ILE A 90 -10.93 -8.22 8.34
CA ILE A 90 -9.69 -8.04 7.60
C ILE A 90 -9.90 -6.91 6.60
N SER A 91 -9.02 -5.91 6.66
CA SER A 91 -8.96 -4.82 5.71
C SER A 91 -8.05 -5.19 4.55
N LEU A 92 -8.62 -5.25 3.34
CA LEU A 92 -7.90 -5.39 2.09
C LEU A 92 -7.76 -4.00 1.47
N CYS A 93 -6.55 -3.44 1.55
CA CYS A 93 -6.22 -2.12 1.03
C CYS A 93 -5.36 -2.27 -0.23
N ASN A 94 -5.40 -1.25 -1.10
CA ASN A 94 -4.51 -1.17 -2.26
C ASN A 94 -3.04 -1.25 -1.81
N VAL A 95 -2.21 -1.96 -2.57
CA VAL A 95 -0.78 -2.15 -2.24
C VAL A 95 -0.08 -0.81 -2.12
N MET A 96 -0.42 0.14 -3.00
CA MET A 96 0.07 1.51 -3.00
C MET A 96 -0.17 2.23 -1.66
N TYR A 97 -1.37 2.09 -1.09
CA TYR A 97 -1.69 2.65 0.21
C TYR A 97 -0.90 1.97 1.34
N ILE A 98 -0.73 0.65 1.27
CA ILE A 98 0.04 -0.09 2.29
C ILE A 98 1.53 0.31 2.26
N ILE A 99 2.15 0.46 1.09
CA ILE A 99 3.56 0.89 1.03
C ILE A 99 3.71 2.35 1.46
N ALA A 100 2.81 3.24 1.06
CA ALA A 100 2.83 4.66 1.43
C ALA A 100 2.72 4.87 2.95
N SER A 101 1.80 4.17 3.60
CA SER A 101 1.60 4.23 5.06
C SER A 101 2.75 3.60 5.87
N LYS A 102 3.53 2.71 5.26
CA LYS A 102 4.76 2.17 5.88
C LYS A 102 5.96 3.10 5.73
N SER A 103 6.00 3.91 4.67
CA SER A 103 7.08 4.88 4.44
C SER A 103 6.96 6.16 5.27
N SER A 104 5.77 6.47 5.81
CA SER A 104 5.52 7.66 6.63
C SER A 104 5.89 7.51 8.12
N ARG A 105 6.40 6.34 8.54
CA ARG A 105 6.94 6.09 9.88
C ARG A 105 8.46 6.04 9.87
#